data_AF-A0A3S3PMS1-F1
#
_entry.id   AF-A0A3S3PMS1-F1
#
_cell.length_a   1.000
_cell.length_b   1.000
_cell.length_c   1.000
_cell.angle_alpha   90.00
_cell.angle_beta   90.00
_cell.angle_gamma   90.00
#
_symmetry.space_group_name_H-M   'P 1'
#
loop_
_entity.id
_entity.type
_entity.pdbx_description
1 polymer ?
#
loop_
_entity_poly.entity_id
_entity_poly.type
_entity_poly.pdbx_seq_one_letter_code
_entity_poly.pdbx_strand_id
1 'polypeptide(L)' 'MTVTYSLNVAKARLCGFAKLLGRWRGSIYKLLYREMVIFCALYYSLSFLYRYLLSEAQKK' A
#
# COMPACT_ATOMS: atom_id res chain seq x y z
N MET A 1 -11.77 16.41 -7.23
CA MET A 1 -11.11 16.89 -8.47
C MET A 1 -10.78 15.69 -9.34
N THR A 2 -11.27 15.66 -10.57
CA THR A 2 -10.95 14.65 -11.59
C THR A 2 -9.60 15.00 -12.25
N VAL A 3 -8.70 14.02 -12.33
CA VAL A 3 -7.40 14.18 -12.99
C VAL A 3 -7.48 13.42 -14.32
N THR A 4 -7.42 14.13 -15.44
CA THR A 4 -7.52 13.53 -16.78
C THR A 4 -6.14 13.03 -17.25
N TYR A 5 -5.99 11.71 -17.44
CA TYR A 5 -4.73 11.08 -17.87
C TYR A 5 -4.80 10.43 -19.27
N SER A 6 -5.91 10.62 -20.00
CA SER A 6 -6.19 10.02 -21.31
C SER A 6 -5.10 10.30 -22.37
N LEU A 7 -4.54 11.51 -22.37
CA LEU A 7 -3.46 11.93 -23.27
C LEU A 7 -2.12 11.21 -23.02
N ASN A 8 -1.86 10.77 -21.78
CA ASN A 8 -0.60 10.10 -21.43
C ASN A 8 -0.59 8.60 -21.77
N VAL A 9 -1.75 7.99 -22.01
CA VAL A 9 -1.89 6.59 -22.41
C VAL A 9 -2.08 6.43 -23.93
N ALA A 10 -2.26 7.53 -24.67
CA ALA A 10 -2.50 7.51 -26.12
C ALA A 10 -1.35 6.91 -26.95
N LYS A 11 -0.12 6.82 -26.41
CA LYS A 11 0.99 6.07 -27.01
C LYS A 11 1.34 4.87 -26.14
N ALA A 12 1.08 3.66 -26.62
CA ALA A 12 1.44 2.42 -25.96
C ALA A 12 2.98 2.28 -25.92
N ARG A 13 3.57 2.56 -24.75
CA ARG A 13 4.97 2.23 -24.42
C ARG A 13 4.95 1.27 -23.24
N LEU A 14 5.80 0.25 -23.26
CA LEU A 14 5.96 -0.75 -22.18
C LEU A 14 6.09 -0.13 -20.78
N CYS A 15 6.74 1.03 -20.66
CA CYS A 15 6.95 1.73 -19.40
C CYS A 15 6.01 2.95 -19.17
N GLY A 16 4.95 3.09 -19.98
CA GLY A 16 3.99 4.20 -19.86
C GLY A 16 3.17 4.15 -18.57
N PHE A 17 2.66 2.96 -18.22
CA PHE A 17 1.91 2.74 -16.97
C PHE A 17 2.78 2.82 -15.72
N ALA A 18 4.03 2.36 -15.77
CA ALA A 18 4.96 2.49 -14.64
C ALA A 18 5.23 3.97 -14.26
N LYS A 19 5.29 4.87 -15.25
CA LYS A 19 5.38 6.33 -15.02
C LYS A 19 4.14 6.91 -14.35
N LEU A 20 2.96 6.32 -14.56
CA LEU A 20 1.72 6.73 -13.89
C LEU A 20 1.72 6.32 -12.41
N LEU A 21 2.28 5.15 -12.07
CA LEU A 21 2.41 4.73 -10.66
C LEU A 21 3.32 5.68 -9.87
N GLY A 22 4.44 6.14 -10.44
CA GLY A 22 5.38 7.03 -9.73
C GLY A 22 4.89 8.46 -9.48
N ARG A 23 3.71 8.86 -9.97
CA ARG A 23 3.22 10.24 -9.86
C ARG A 23 2.49 10.46 -8.53
N TRP A 24 2.99 11.37 -7.69
CA TRP A 24 2.46 11.62 -6.33
C TRP A 24 1.12 12.40 -6.30
N ARG A 25 0.89 13.34 -7.23
CA ARG A 25 -0.37 14.12 -7.28
C ARG A 25 -1.54 13.25 -7.77
N GLY A 26 -2.50 12.99 -6.88
CA GLY A 26 -3.73 12.25 -7.20
C GLY A 26 -3.54 10.73 -7.24
N SER A 27 -2.43 10.21 -6.69
CA SER A 27 -2.18 8.78 -6.66
C SER A 27 -3.06 8.05 -5.67
N ILE A 28 -3.38 6.80 -6.00
CA ILE A 28 -4.01 5.84 -5.08
C ILE A 28 -3.20 5.72 -3.78
N TYR A 29 -1.87 5.88 -3.83
CA TYR A 29 -1.04 5.84 -2.63
C TYR A 29 -1.46 6.87 -1.58
N LYS A 30 -1.89 8.08 -1.97
CA LYS A 30 -2.30 9.11 -1.00
C LYS A 30 -3.62 8.77 -0.31
N LEU A 31 -4.50 8.05 -1.01
CA LEU A 31 -5.76 7.56 -0.45
C LEU A 31 -5.54 6.32 0.42
N LEU A 32 -4.75 5.37 -0.10
CA LEU A 32 -4.54 4.06 0.50
C LEU A 32 -3.51 4.07 1.65
N TYR A 33 -2.66 5.09 1.76
CA TYR A 33 -1.64 5.16 2.81
C TYR A 33 -2.24 5.03 4.21
N ARG A 34 -3.44 5.59 4.45
CA ARG A 34 -4.09 5.51 5.77
C ARG A 34 -4.53 4.07 6.09
N GLU A 35 -5.17 3.40 5.14
CA GLU A 35 -5.60 2.00 5.27
C GLU A 35 -4.41 1.05 5.38
N MET A 36 -3.36 1.25 4.58
CA MET A 36 -2.13 0.45 4.64
C MET A 36 -1.43 0.58 5.99
N VAL A 37 -1.35 1.78 6.55
CA VAL A 37 -0.75 2.00 7.88
C VAL A 37 -1.57 1.28 8.96
N ILE A 38 -2.89 1.36 8.92
CA ILE A 38 -3.76 0.66 9.88
C ILE A 38 -3.58 -0.87 9.76
N PHE A 39 -3.59 -1.39 8.54
CA PHE A 39 -3.38 -2.81 8.28
C PHE A 39 -2.01 -3.30 8.76
N CYS A 40 -0.93 -2.56 8.45
CA CYS A 40 0.40 -2.87 8.94
C CYS A 40 0.48 -2.80 10.47
N ALA A 41 -0.09 -1.77 11.09
CA ALA A 41 -0.07 -1.63 12.54
C ALA A 41 -0.78 -2.79 13.24
N LEU A 42 -1.95 -3.22 12.74
CA LEU A 42 -2.67 -4.39 13.24
C LEU A 42 -1.88 -5.69 13.01
N TYR A 43 -1.32 -5.88 11.82
CA TYR A 43 -0.53 -7.07 11.51
C TYR A 43 0.71 -7.19 12.42
N TYR A 44 1.44 -6.08 12.59
CA TYR A 44 2.61 -6.05 13.46
C TYR A 44 2.24 -6.18 14.94
N SER A 45 1.11 -5.60 15.39
CA SER A 45 0.68 -5.78 16.78
C SER A 45 0.34 -7.24 17.07
N LEU A 46 -0.38 -7.93 16.16
CA LEU A 46 -0.65 -9.37 16.29
C LEU A 46 0.64 -10.20 16.26
N SER A 47 1.55 -9.89 15.34
CA SER A 47 2.86 -10.56 15.26
C SER A 47 3.68 -10.36 16.54
N PHE A 48 3.66 -9.16 17.10
CA PHE A 48 4.36 -8.83 18.34
C PHE A 48 3.72 -9.53 19.54
N LEU A 49 2.39 -9.52 19.65
CA LEU A 49 1.65 -10.26 20.66
C LEU A 49 1.97 -11.76 20.61
N TYR A 50 1.97 -12.36 19.42
CA TYR A 50 2.32 -13.77 19.24
C TYR A 50 3.77 -14.09 19.65
N ARG A 51 4.70 -13.15 19.41
CA ARG A 51 6.13 -13.40 19.56
C ARG A 51 6.67 -13.04 20.94
N TYR A 52 6.08 -12.06 21.62
CA TYR A 52 6.54 -11.55 22.92
C TYR A 52 5.58 -11.83 24.07
N LEU A 53 4.26 -11.91 23.82
CA LEU A 53 3.27 -12.16 24.88
C LEU A 53 2.96 -13.65 25.03
N LEU A 54 3.06 -14.43 23.94
CA LEU A 54 2.86 -15.87 23.97
C LEU A 54 4.15 -16.57 24.43
N SER A 55 4.30 -16.68 25.75
CA SER A 55 5.26 -17.59 26.39
C SER A 55 5.14 -18.99 25.78
N GLU A 56 6.28 -19.66 25.56
CA GLU A 56 6.43 -20.98 24.93
C GLU A 56 5.47 -22.08 25.48
N ALA A 57 4.83 -21.86 26.63
CA ALA A 57 3.78 -22.71 27.18
C ALA A 57 2.42 -22.67 26.42
N GLN A 58 2.18 -21.69 25.55
CA GLN A 58 0.94 -21.54 24.77
C GLN A 58 1.11 -21.75 23.25
N LYS A 59 2.34 -21.94 22.78
CA LYS A 59 2.61 -22.46 21.42
C LYS A 59 2.53 -23.99 21.46
N LYS A 60 1.33 -24.54 21.44
CA LYS A 60 1.11 -25.96 21.19
C LYS A 60 0.22 -26.13 19.96
#